data_AF-A0A519UYA7-F1
#
_entry.id   AF-A0A519UYA7-F1
#
_cell.length_a   1.000
_cell.length_b   1.000
_cell.length_c   1.000
_cell.angle_alpha   90.00
_cell.angle_beta   90.00
_cell.angle_gamma   90.00
#
_symmetry.space_group_name_H-M   'P 1'
#
loop_
_entity.id
_entity.type
_entity.pdbx_description
1 polymer ?
#
loop_
_entity_poly.entity_id
_entity_poly.type
_entity_poly.pdbx_seq_one_letter_code
_entity_poly.pdbx_strand_id
1 'polypeptide(L)'
;METIARLIDKEQTWKATVSFSFDDACEVCLTKDFKLALIGAGLSDEEELRLKTHLNKLKPSLPIVKHYGGGSGLLFAEIHQALA
;
A
#
# COMPACT_ATOMS: atom_id res chain seq x y z
N MET A 1 -14.57 3.95 12.35
CA MET A 1 -13.75 3.24 11.35
C MET A 1 -12.70 4.22 10.87
N GLU A 2 -11.56 4.27 11.56
CA GLU A 2 -10.46 5.16 11.22
C GLU A 2 -9.74 4.57 10.01
N THR A 3 -10.06 5.05 8.81
CA THR A 3 -9.45 4.56 7.57
C THR A 3 -7.94 4.76 7.65
N ILE A 4 -7.15 3.73 7.35
CA ILE A 4 -5.66 3.75 7.33
C ILE A 4 -5.10 5.02 6.66
N ALA A 5 -5.74 5.47 5.57
CA ALA A 5 -5.40 6.72 4.91
C ALA A 5 -5.38 7.93 5.84
N ARG A 6 -6.35 8.03 6.75
CA ARG A 6 -6.52 9.16 7.66
C ARG A 6 -5.45 9.20 8.75
N LEU A 7 -4.87 8.04 9.10
CA LEU A 7 -3.73 7.95 10.02
C LEU A 7 -2.44 8.39 9.32
N ILE A 8 -2.25 7.95 8.07
CA ILE A 8 -1.08 8.31 7.27
C ILE A 8 -1.11 9.81 6.90
N ASP A 9 -2.27 10.33 6.52
CA ASP A 9 -2.45 11.75 6.16
C ASP A 9 -2.28 12.69 7.37
N LYS A 10 -2.37 12.15 8.59
CA LYS A 10 -2.06 12.87 9.82
C LYS A 10 -0.56 13.23 9.91
N GLU A 11 0.30 12.43 9.28
CA GLU A 11 1.68 12.78 9.06
C GLU A 11 1.77 13.78 7.91
N GLN A 12 2.20 15.01 8.21
CA GLN A 12 2.24 16.12 7.24
C GLN A 12 3.11 15.81 6.00
N THR A 13 3.99 14.83 6.11
CA THR A 13 4.94 14.42 5.09
C THR A 13 4.42 13.26 4.22
N TRP A 14 3.40 12.54 4.68
CA TRP A 14 2.92 11.33 4.01
C TRP A 14 1.51 11.53 3.45
N LYS A 15 1.29 11.03 2.24
CA LYS A 15 -0.03 11.09 1.60
C LYS A 15 -0.47 9.71 1.21
N ALA A 16 -1.47 9.19 1.92
CA ALA A 16 -2.06 7.92 1.58
C ALA A 16 -3.04 8.06 0.42
N THR A 17 -2.94 7.13 -0.52
CA THR A 17 -3.97 6.90 -1.53
C THR A 17 -4.53 5.51 -1.30
N VAL A 18 -5.85 5.40 -1.20
CA VAL A 18 -6.54 4.12 -0.98
C VAL A 18 -7.29 3.79 -2.25
N SER A 19 -7.04 2.59 -2.76
CA SER A 19 -7.71 2.01 -3.91
C SER A 19 -8.43 0.75 -3.46
N PHE A 20 -9.67 0.59 -3.89
CA PHE A 20 -10.51 -0.57 -3.55
C PHE A 20 -10.57 -1.62 -4.66
N SER A 21 -9.98 -1.31 -5.81
CA SER A 21 -9.99 -2.15 -7.00
C SER A 21 -8.59 -2.25 -7.59
N PHE A 22 -8.27 -3.39 -8.21
CA PHE A 22 -7.00 -3.61 -8.91
C PHE A 22 -6.76 -2.54 -9.99
N ASP A 23 -7.79 -2.21 -10.75
CA ASP A 23 -7.74 -1.24 -11.85
C ASP A 23 -7.39 0.17 -11.32
N ASP A 24 -8.11 0.61 -10.28
CA ASP A 24 -7.86 1.89 -9.60
C ASP A 24 -6.44 1.94 -9.02
N ALA A 25 -5.97 0.88 -8.37
CA ALA A 25 -4.61 0.80 -7.84
C ALA A 25 -3.54 0.93 -8.95
N CYS A 26 -3.80 0.34 -10.11
CA CYS A 26 -2.93 0.40 -11.27
C CYS A 26 -2.89 1.83 -11.86
N GLU A 27 -4.05 2.43 -12.09
CA GLU A 27 -4.18 3.79 -12.64
C GLU A 27 -3.53 4.82 -11.71
N VAL A 28 -3.74 4.68 -10.40
CA VAL A 28 -3.10 5.50 -9.38
C VAL A 28 -1.57 5.33 -9.42
N CYS A 29 -1.06 4.10 -9.47
CA CYS A 29 0.38 3.81 -9.59
C CYS A 29 1.03 4.33 -10.88
N LEU A 30 0.26 4.44 -11.96
CA LEU A 30 0.69 5.05 -13.22
C LEU A 30 0.72 6.57 -13.14
N THR A 31 -0.29 7.16 -12.50
CA THR A 31 -0.47 8.61 -12.41
C THR A 31 0.48 9.25 -11.41
N LYS A 32 0.86 8.53 -10.35
CA LYS A 32 1.67 9.05 -9.25
C LYS A 32 2.84 8.15 -8.91
N ASP A 33 3.88 8.76 -8.36
CA ASP A 33 4.96 8.02 -7.75
C ASP A 33 4.70 7.68 -6.29
N PHE A 34 4.82 6.39 -5.99
CA PHE A 34 4.69 5.85 -4.64
C PHE A 34 6.04 5.33 -4.21
N LYS A 35 6.34 5.52 -2.93
CA LYS A 35 7.51 4.90 -2.30
C LYS A 35 7.20 3.56 -1.67
N LEU A 36 5.93 3.24 -1.48
CA LEU A 36 5.47 2.05 -0.82
C LEU A 36 4.05 1.71 -1.27
N ALA A 37 3.80 0.43 -1.55
CA ALA A 37 2.46 -0.11 -1.71
C ALA A 37 2.08 -0.96 -0.49
N LEU A 38 0.93 -0.66 0.11
CA LEU A 38 0.34 -1.42 1.21
C LEU A 38 -0.82 -2.26 0.69
N ILE A 39 -0.75 -3.57 0.93
CA ILE A 39 -1.80 -4.53 0.61
C ILE A 39 -2.55 -4.87 1.90
N GLY A 40 -3.86 -4.61 1.94
CA GLY A 40 -4.68 -4.93 3.11
C GLY A 40 -4.93 -6.43 3.28
N ALA A 41 -5.28 -6.84 4.50
CA ALA A 41 -5.52 -8.24 4.90
C ALA A 41 -6.76 -8.92 4.26
N GLY A 42 -7.33 -8.36 3.19
CA GLY A 42 -8.57 -8.86 2.57
C GLY A 42 -8.38 -9.54 1.21
N LEU A 43 -7.17 -9.53 0.65
CA LEU A 43 -6.90 -10.17 -0.64
C LEU A 43 -6.43 -11.62 -0.45
N SER A 44 -6.95 -12.51 -1.30
CA SER A 44 -6.45 -13.88 -1.44
C SER A 44 -5.01 -13.89 -1.97
N ASP A 45 -4.28 -14.98 -1.72
CA ASP A 45 -2.89 -15.13 -2.17
C ASP A 45 -2.72 -14.96 -3.69
N GLU A 46 -3.69 -15.43 -4.49
CA GLU A 46 -3.68 -15.26 -5.95
C GLU A 46 -3.83 -13.79 -6.37
N GLU A 47 -4.76 -13.08 -5.75
CA GLU A 47 -5.01 -11.66 -6.02
C GLU A 47 -3.78 -10.82 -5.64
N GLU A 48 -3.20 -11.10 -4.47
CA GLU A 48 -1.99 -10.45 -4.00
C GLU A 48 -0.81 -10.71 -4.94
N LEU A 49 -0.58 -11.96 -5.33
CA LEU A 49 0.51 -12.32 -6.24
C LEU A 49 0.36 -11.61 -7.58
N ARG A 50 -0.87 -11.53 -8.10
CA ARG A 50 -1.19 -10.83 -9.34
C ARG A 50 -0.91 -9.34 -9.22
N LEU A 51 -1.32 -8.71 -8.12
CA LEU A 51 -1.12 -7.29 -7.83
C LEU A 51 0.38 -6.97 -7.63
N LYS A 52 1.09 -7.80 -6.85
CA LYS A 52 2.55 -7.73 -6.69
C LYS A 52 3.27 -7.83 -8.02
N THR A 53 2.92 -8.82 -8.86
CA THR A 53 3.53 -9.02 -10.17
C THR A 53 3.29 -7.81 -11.08
N HIS A 54 2.08 -7.25 -11.07
CA HIS A 54 1.73 -6.10 -11.90
C HIS A 54 2.45 -4.82 -11.44
N LEU A 55 2.43 -4.53 -10.14
CA LEU A 55 3.15 -3.42 -9.55
C LEU A 55 4.67 -3.55 -9.75
N ASN A 56 5.23 -4.75 -9.61
CA ASN A 56 6.65 -4.98 -9.85
C ASN A 56 7.02 -4.77 -11.33
N LYS A 57 6.16 -5.14 -12.27
CA LYS A 57 6.34 -4.83 -13.70
C LYS A 57 6.30 -3.33 -14.00
N LEU A 58 5.41 -2.60 -13.34
CA LEU A 58 5.27 -1.15 -13.50
C LEU A 58 6.42 -0.40 -12.82
N LYS A 59 6.75 -0.80 -11.60
CA LYS A 59 7.75 -0.19 -10.71
C LYS A 59 8.48 -1.29 -9.93
N PRO A 60 9.55 -1.86 -10.49
CA PRO A 60 10.29 -2.95 -9.83
C PRO A 60 10.96 -2.51 -8.53
N SER A 61 11.21 -1.21 -8.37
CA SER A 61 11.78 -0.61 -7.16
C SER A 61 10.73 -0.22 -6.11
N LEU A 62 9.44 -0.48 -6.34
CA LEU A 62 8.38 -0.18 -5.38
C LEU A 62 8.29 -1.31 -4.34
N PRO A 63 8.62 -1.06 -3.06
CA PRO A 63 8.40 -2.05 -2.01
C PRO A 63 6.90 -2.28 -1.79
N ILE A 64 6.53 -3.54 -1.64
CA ILE A 64 5.13 -3.97 -1.45
C ILE A 64 5.03 -4.71 -0.12
N VAL A 65 4.23 -4.17 0.79
CA VAL A 65 4.06 -4.70 2.15
C VAL A 65 2.62 -5.13 2.35
N LYS A 66 2.44 -6.30 2.97
CA LYS A 66 1.12 -6.78 3.36
C LYS A 66 0.86 -6.38 4.81
N HIS A 67 -0.20 -5.60 5.01
CA HIS A 67 -0.71 -5.25 6.33
C HIS A 67 -1.73 -6.29 6.77
N TYR A 68 -1.37 -7.09 7.77
CA TYR A 68 -2.21 -8.19 8.28
C TYR A 68 -3.28 -7.76 9.30
N GLY A 69 -3.33 -6.45 9.64
CA GLY A 69 -4.14 -5.94 10.74
C GLY A 69 -3.38 -5.98 12.08
N GLY A 70 -3.90 -5.26 13.09
CA GLY A 70 -3.25 -5.16 14.40
C GLY A 70 -3.23 -3.76 15.03
N GLY A 71 -3.88 -2.78 14.40
CA GLY A 71 -3.96 -1.40 14.89
C GLY A 71 -2.97 -0.45 14.21
N SER A 72 -3.01 0.83 14.58
CA SER A 72 -2.22 1.89 13.96
C SER A 72 -0.71 1.72 14.17
N GLY A 73 -0.26 1.26 15.35
CA GLY A 73 1.16 1.10 15.65
C GLY A 73 1.87 0.09 14.75
N LEU A 74 1.21 -1.03 14.42
CA LEU A 74 1.77 -2.05 13.54
C LEU A 74 1.91 -1.53 12.10
N LEU A 75 0.88 -0.84 11.62
CA LEU A 75 0.86 -0.20 10.30
C LEU A 75 2.08 0.73 10.13
N PHE A 76 2.33 1.62 11.09
CA PHE A 76 3.47 2.52 11.02
C PHE A 76 4.80 1.76 11.01
N ALA A 77 4.95 0.75 11.87
CA ALA A 77 6.17 -0.05 11.91
C ALA A 77 6.43 -0.81 10.58
N GLU A 78 5.38 -1.34 9.95
CA GLU A 78 5.46 -2.00 8.64
C GLU A 78 5.86 -1.02 7.52
N ILE A 79 5.29 0.19 7.54
CA ILE A 79 5.66 1.26 6.60
C ILE A 79 7.12 1.66 6.77
N HIS A 80 7.53 1.92 8.01
CA HIS A 80 8.91 2.32 8.31
C HIS A 80 9.91 1.24 7.91
N GLN A 81 9.63 -0.03 8.18
CA GLN A 81 10.53 -1.13 7.79
C GLN A 81 10.71 -1.24 6.29
N ALA A 82 9.71 -0.90 5.49
CA ALA A 82 9.80 -0.98 4.04
C ALA A 82 10.33 0.29 3.38
N LEU A 83 10.35 1.41 4.10
CA LEU A 83 10.98 2.66 3.68
C LEU A 83 12.42 2.85 4.23
N ALA A 84 12.86 1.98 5.14
CA ALA A 84 14.16 2.03 5.82
C ALA A 84 15.32 1.57 4.93
#